data_AF-A0A5Q4BX82-F1
#
_entry.id   AF-A0A5Q4BX82-F1
#
_cell.length_a   1.000
_cell.length_b   1.000
_cell.length_c   1.000
_cell.angle_alpha   90.00
_cell.angle_beta   90.00
_cell.angle_gamma   90.00
#
_symmetry.space_group_name_H-M   'P 1'
#
loop_
_entity.id
_entity.type
_entity.pdbx_description
1 polymer ?
#
loop_
_entity_poly.entity_id
_entity_poly.type
_entity_poly.pdbx_seq_one_letter_code
_entity_poly.pdbx_strand_id
1 'polypeptide(L)'
;MHLKTLLAPILLAEAALAQGLPLRVVTFNIRYDAGSREAGEKPWWDLFCSISKDRCRQPHVIDALAKTASGAPSGAATVIGLQEVLDNQLKDIQNGLGSGWAHVGVGRDDGKTSGEYSPIFYRTDALRAVYEETKWLSPTPDQVSFGWGAGSRRVVTLAVFEHAASGKRFIHANTHLDNVSSQARSEGIKVVVSRIQAAQSRYGPLGVALTGDFNSDPNGDAYRTLSATGFLGELYNLATPDQRAGTNQLTYTTFDTSQQGSRIDFVWLGPKDANKFSVQRYEILSNNVDGMLISDHRPVVGDVTLLS
;
A
#
# COMPACT_ATOMS: atom_id res chain seq x y z
N MET A 1 -41.91 -35.96 -29.92
CA MET A 1 -41.71 -35.21 -28.65
C MET A 1 -40.20 -35.12 -28.42
N HIS A 2 -39.56 -34.02 -28.84
CA HIS A 2 -38.10 -33.85 -28.75
C HIS A 2 -37.73 -33.24 -27.40
N LEU A 3 -37.04 -34.02 -26.56
CA LEU A 3 -36.47 -33.57 -25.31
C LEU A 3 -35.17 -32.83 -25.62
N LYS A 4 -35.19 -31.49 -25.62
CA LYS A 4 -33.96 -30.67 -25.64
C LYS A 4 -33.40 -30.65 -24.23
N THR A 5 -32.31 -31.36 -24.02
CA THR A 5 -31.53 -31.37 -22.78
C THR A 5 -30.94 -29.99 -22.55
N LEU A 6 -31.42 -29.27 -21.53
CA LEU A 6 -30.78 -28.06 -21.01
C LEU A 6 -29.50 -28.46 -20.25
N LEU A 7 -28.39 -28.54 -20.96
CA LEU A 7 -27.04 -28.66 -20.41
C LEU A 7 -26.25 -27.40 -20.77
N ALA A 8 -26.64 -26.25 -20.21
CA ALA A 8 -25.96 -24.97 -20.45
C ALA A 8 -26.08 -23.91 -19.32
N PRO A 9 -26.10 -24.26 -18.01
CA PRO A 9 -25.68 -23.28 -16.99
C PRO A 9 -24.41 -23.66 -16.21
N ILE A 10 -23.93 -24.90 -16.29
CA ILE A 10 -22.84 -25.37 -15.40
C ILE A 10 -21.44 -25.03 -15.96
N LEU A 11 -21.26 -25.03 -17.28
CA LEU A 11 -19.97 -24.75 -17.94
C LEU A 11 -19.49 -23.29 -17.83
N LEU A 12 -20.40 -22.32 -17.66
CA LEU A 12 -20.04 -20.90 -17.51
C LEU A 12 -19.50 -20.57 -16.11
N ALA A 13 -19.89 -21.33 -15.09
CA ALA A 13 -19.41 -21.13 -13.72
C ALA A 13 -17.96 -21.61 -13.53
N GLU A 14 -17.56 -22.68 -14.22
CA GLU A 14 -16.18 -23.21 -14.15
C GLU A 14 -15.16 -22.31 -14.86
N ALA A 15 -15.55 -21.66 -15.97
CA ALA A 15 -14.67 -20.75 -16.70
C ALA A 15 -14.31 -19.47 -15.91
N ALA A 16 -15.22 -18.97 -15.06
CA ALA A 16 -14.98 -17.79 -14.23
C ALA A 16 -14.05 -18.07 -13.03
N LEU A 17 -13.97 -19.31 -12.55
CA LEU A 17 -13.07 -19.71 -11.45
C LEU A 17 -11.60 -19.79 -11.89
N ALA A 18 -11.37 -19.99 -13.20
CA ALA A 18 -10.05 -20.19 -13.79
C ALA A 18 -9.28 -18.90 -14.15
N GLN A 19 -9.94 -17.74 -14.14
CA GLN A 19 -9.28 -16.48 -14.52
C GLN A 19 -8.60 -15.84 -13.31
N GLY A 20 -7.34 -15.43 -13.45
CA GLY A 20 -6.64 -14.66 -12.42
C GLY A 20 -7.36 -13.35 -12.11
N LEU A 21 -7.17 -12.81 -10.91
CA LEU A 21 -7.75 -11.52 -10.50
C LEU A 21 -6.72 -10.41 -10.74
N PRO A 22 -6.93 -9.49 -11.70
CA PRO A 22 -6.07 -8.34 -11.87
C PRO A 22 -6.20 -7.41 -10.65
N LEU A 23 -5.07 -6.88 -10.19
CA LEU A 23 -4.95 -6.01 -9.04
C LEU A 23 -4.02 -4.85 -9.38
N ARG A 24 -4.37 -3.65 -8.94
CA ARG A 24 -3.43 -2.55 -8.79
C ARG A 24 -3.10 -2.39 -7.31
N VAL A 25 -1.82 -2.53 -6.98
CA VAL A 25 -1.27 -2.37 -5.64
C VAL A 25 -0.41 -1.10 -5.63
N VAL A 26 -0.70 -0.18 -4.71
CA VAL A 26 0.01 1.09 -4.61
C VAL A 26 0.56 1.28 -3.21
N THR A 27 1.78 1.80 -3.10
CA THR A 27 2.31 2.38 -1.86
C THR A 27 2.64 3.85 -2.06
N PHE A 28 2.27 4.71 -1.12
CA PHE A 28 2.59 6.13 -1.17
C PHE A 28 2.64 6.78 0.23
N ASN A 29 3.84 7.18 0.65
CA ASN A 29 3.98 8.08 1.80
C ASN A 29 3.56 9.48 1.37
N ILE A 30 2.53 10.05 2.00
CA ILE A 30 1.92 11.31 1.54
C ILE A 30 2.50 12.55 2.22
N ARG A 31 3.47 12.36 3.12
CA ARG A 31 3.95 13.36 4.08
C ARG A 31 2.85 13.87 5.01
N TYR A 32 3.06 13.74 6.32
CA TYR A 32 2.10 14.24 7.31
C TYR A 32 1.83 15.76 7.17
N ASP A 33 0.71 16.23 7.71
CA ASP A 33 0.39 17.65 7.79
C ASP A 33 1.27 18.33 8.86
N ALA A 34 2.47 18.72 8.43
CA ALA A 34 3.53 19.19 9.33
C ALA A 34 3.31 20.64 9.77
N GLY A 35 3.30 20.86 11.10
CA GLY A 35 3.28 22.20 11.68
C GLY A 35 4.55 23.02 11.38
N SER A 36 5.68 22.34 11.23
CA SER A 36 6.97 22.90 10.78
C SER A 36 7.37 22.22 9.48
N ARG A 37 7.56 23.01 8.43
CA ARG A 37 7.75 22.52 7.05
C ARG A 37 9.20 22.54 6.64
N GLU A 38 9.58 21.56 5.82
CA GLU A 38 10.88 21.54 5.15
C GLU A 38 10.98 22.63 4.08
N ALA A 39 12.20 22.93 3.64
CA ALA A 39 12.40 23.82 2.50
C ALA A 39 11.74 23.21 1.25
N GLY A 40 10.91 24.00 0.56
CA GLY A 40 10.13 23.53 -0.59
C GLY A 40 8.80 22.86 -0.24
N GLU A 41 8.58 22.48 1.02
CA GLU A 41 7.33 21.85 1.47
C GLU A 41 6.18 22.87 1.52
N LYS A 42 5.14 22.60 0.72
CA LYS A 42 3.86 23.30 0.80
C LYS A 42 3.02 22.72 1.95
N PRO A 43 2.16 23.53 2.61
CA PRO A 43 1.26 22.99 3.63
C PRO A 43 0.34 21.92 3.02
N TRP A 44 -0.13 20.98 3.84
CA TRP A 44 -1.23 20.11 3.42
C TRP A 44 -2.44 20.96 3.05
N TRP A 45 -2.86 21.83 3.98
CA TRP A 45 -3.94 22.80 3.79
C TRP A 45 -3.74 24.06 4.64
N ASP A 46 -4.28 25.19 4.19
CA ASP A 46 -4.44 26.46 4.89
C ASP A 46 -5.63 27.26 4.32
N LEU A 47 -5.95 28.40 4.96
CA LEU A 47 -7.12 29.23 4.64
C LEU A 47 -7.14 29.75 3.19
N PHE A 48 -6.01 29.80 2.50
CA PHE A 48 -5.91 30.36 1.16
C PHE A 48 -5.82 29.29 0.05
N CYS A 49 -5.87 27.98 0.38
CA CYS A 49 -5.88 26.92 -0.63
C CYS A 49 -7.07 27.00 -1.58
N SER A 50 -8.21 27.52 -1.10
CA SER A 50 -9.40 27.71 -1.93
C SER A 50 -9.23 28.80 -3.00
N ILE A 51 -8.19 29.64 -2.89
CA ILE A 51 -7.90 30.72 -3.85
C ILE A 51 -6.96 30.22 -4.94
N SER A 52 -6.00 29.35 -4.60
CA SER A 52 -5.06 28.75 -5.56
C SER A 52 -4.71 27.34 -5.10
N LYS A 53 -4.97 26.36 -5.97
CA LYS A 53 -4.66 24.94 -5.69
C LYS A 53 -3.15 24.73 -5.51
N ASP A 54 -2.33 25.45 -6.28
CA ASP A 54 -0.87 25.38 -6.25
C ASP A 54 -0.24 25.93 -4.96
N ARG A 55 -1.07 26.30 -3.98
CA ARG A 55 -0.62 26.66 -2.63
C ARG A 55 -0.43 25.44 -1.74
N CYS A 56 -1.19 24.37 -1.95
CA CYS A 56 -1.40 23.33 -0.94
C CYS A 56 -1.35 21.93 -1.53
N ARG A 57 -0.79 20.97 -0.77
CA ARG A 57 -0.61 19.60 -1.25
C ARG A 57 -1.92 18.82 -1.36
N GLN A 58 -2.88 19.04 -0.45
CA GLN A 58 -4.11 18.25 -0.33
C GLN A 58 -4.82 17.97 -1.66
N PRO A 59 -5.25 18.98 -2.46
CA PRO A 59 -5.99 18.71 -3.69
C PRO A 59 -5.16 17.90 -4.70
N HIS A 60 -3.87 18.18 -4.83
CA HIS A 60 -3.01 17.47 -5.77
C HIS A 60 -2.69 16.04 -5.32
N VAL A 61 -2.58 15.78 -4.01
CA VAL A 61 -2.45 14.41 -3.47
C VAL A 61 -3.72 13.62 -3.76
N ILE A 62 -4.89 14.19 -3.50
CA ILE A 62 -6.18 13.53 -3.78
C ILE A 62 -6.32 13.24 -5.28
N ASP A 63 -6.04 14.22 -6.15
CA ASP A 63 -6.10 14.05 -7.60
C ASP A 63 -5.09 13.00 -8.09
N ALA A 64 -3.87 12.97 -7.51
CA ALA A 64 -2.86 11.96 -7.82
C ALA A 64 -3.31 10.55 -7.41
N LEU A 65 -3.92 10.39 -6.25
CA LEU A 65 -4.51 9.11 -5.80
C LEU A 65 -5.64 8.66 -6.73
N ALA A 66 -6.57 9.57 -7.05
CA ALA A 66 -7.69 9.28 -7.95
C ALA A 66 -7.20 8.90 -9.35
N LYS A 67 -6.24 9.63 -9.92
CA LYS A 67 -5.63 9.35 -11.23
C LYS A 67 -4.85 8.04 -11.23
N THR A 68 -4.11 7.76 -10.16
CA THR A 68 -3.38 6.50 -9.98
C THR A 68 -4.35 5.32 -9.96
N ALA A 69 -5.48 5.47 -9.26
CA ALA A 69 -6.50 4.42 -9.23
C ALA A 69 -7.26 4.26 -10.55
N SER A 70 -7.62 5.36 -11.23
CA SER A 70 -8.33 5.31 -12.51
C SER A 70 -7.47 4.77 -13.66
N GLY A 71 -6.15 4.84 -13.53
CA GLY A 71 -5.22 4.26 -14.49
C GLY A 71 -5.06 2.73 -14.37
N ALA A 72 -5.79 2.08 -13.45
CA ALA A 72 -5.70 0.63 -13.25
C ALA A 72 -6.10 -0.14 -14.53
N PRO A 73 -5.51 -1.32 -14.79
CA PRO A 73 -5.94 -2.17 -15.88
C PRO A 73 -7.44 -2.47 -15.80
N SER A 74 -8.09 -2.67 -16.94
CA SER A 74 -9.51 -2.99 -16.98
C SER A 74 -9.83 -4.22 -16.12
N GLY A 75 -10.85 -4.09 -15.26
CA GLY A 75 -11.26 -5.15 -14.33
C GLY A 75 -10.34 -5.35 -13.13
N ALA A 76 -9.29 -4.54 -12.95
CA ALA A 76 -8.43 -4.62 -11.79
C ALA A 76 -9.08 -4.02 -10.54
N ALA A 77 -8.97 -4.72 -9.42
CA ALA A 77 -9.30 -4.15 -8.13
C ALA A 77 -8.10 -3.36 -7.59
N THR A 78 -8.35 -2.16 -7.04
CA THR A 78 -7.29 -1.27 -6.56
C THR A 78 -7.22 -1.23 -5.04
N VAL A 79 -6.01 -1.38 -4.51
CA VAL A 79 -5.66 -1.21 -3.09
C VAL A 79 -4.47 -0.27 -2.95
N ILE A 80 -4.55 0.68 -2.02
CA ILE A 80 -3.56 1.74 -1.82
C ILE A 80 -3.15 1.77 -0.35
N GLY A 81 -1.91 1.39 -0.07
CA GLY A 81 -1.27 1.60 1.23
C GLY A 81 -0.67 3.00 1.33
N LEU A 82 -1.10 3.79 2.31
CA LEU A 82 -0.54 5.11 2.58
C LEU A 82 0.29 5.12 3.86
N GLN A 83 1.21 6.07 3.99
CA GLN A 83 2.00 6.29 5.20
C GLN A 83 1.96 7.77 5.59
N GLU A 84 2.26 8.05 6.87
CA GLU A 84 2.25 9.39 7.48
C GLU A 84 0.90 10.11 7.48
N VAL A 85 -0.20 9.38 7.34
CA VAL A 85 -1.53 10.00 7.25
C VAL A 85 -2.01 10.42 8.64
N LEU A 86 -2.18 11.71 8.91
CA LEU A 86 -2.89 12.17 10.12
C LEU A 86 -4.41 12.09 9.94
N ASP A 87 -5.16 12.10 11.04
CA ASP A 87 -6.63 11.95 11.03
C ASP A 87 -7.35 12.99 10.16
N ASN A 88 -6.86 14.24 10.10
CA ASN A 88 -7.40 15.25 9.19
C ASN A 88 -7.15 14.89 7.72
N GLN A 89 -5.93 14.47 7.38
CA GLN A 89 -5.57 14.05 6.01
C GLN A 89 -6.35 12.81 5.58
N LEU A 90 -6.59 11.86 6.51
CA LEU A 90 -7.38 10.66 6.27
C LEU A 90 -8.81 11.02 5.86
N LYS A 91 -9.44 11.95 6.59
CA LYS A 91 -10.79 12.46 6.28
C LYS A 91 -10.82 13.21 4.96
N ASP A 92 -9.83 14.05 4.70
CA ASP A 92 -9.71 14.79 3.44
C ASP A 92 -9.61 13.84 2.24
N ILE A 93 -8.76 12.81 2.33
CA ILE A 93 -8.59 11.80 1.29
C ILE A 93 -9.88 10.99 1.10
N GLN A 94 -10.51 10.53 2.18
CA GLN A 94 -11.77 9.79 2.11
C GLN A 94 -12.88 10.63 1.45
N ASN A 95 -12.98 11.91 1.79
CA ASN A 95 -13.96 12.83 1.19
C ASN A 95 -13.66 13.08 -0.28
N GLY A 96 -12.38 13.26 -0.65
CA GLY A 96 -11.94 13.50 -2.01
C GLY A 96 -12.10 12.30 -2.95
N LEU A 97 -11.79 11.10 -2.46
CA LEU A 97 -11.99 9.85 -3.20
C LEU A 97 -13.48 9.45 -3.30
N GLY A 98 -14.30 9.87 -2.32
CA GLY A 98 -15.74 9.68 -2.31
C GLY A 98 -16.18 8.29 -1.82
N SER A 99 -17.49 8.04 -1.86
CA SER A 99 -18.13 6.86 -1.24
C SER A 99 -17.84 5.52 -1.93
N GLY A 100 -17.23 5.54 -3.13
CA GLY A 100 -16.73 4.33 -3.81
C GLY A 100 -15.44 3.77 -3.20
N TRP A 101 -14.92 4.42 -2.16
CA TRP A 101 -13.73 4.02 -1.42
C TRP A 101 -14.03 3.86 0.06
N ALA A 102 -13.33 2.92 0.66
CA ALA A 102 -13.24 2.78 2.11
C ALA A 102 -11.77 2.56 2.49
N HIS A 103 -11.48 2.64 3.79
CA HIS A 103 -10.16 2.40 4.32
C HIS A 103 -10.22 1.60 5.61
N VAL A 104 -9.10 0.94 5.92
CA VAL A 104 -8.86 0.26 7.19
C VAL A 104 -7.61 0.83 7.86
N GLY A 105 -7.50 0.66 9.17
CA GLY A 105 -6.35 1.08 9.98
C GLY A 105 -6.67 2.19 10.98
N VAL A 106 -5.84 2.29 12.02
CA VAL A 106 -6.00 3.23 13.13
C VAL A 106 -4.74 4.05 13.38
N GLY A 107 -4.88 5.16 14.11
CA GLY A 107 -3.78 6.00 14.55
C GLY A 107 -2.82 5.27 15.48
N ARG A 108 -1.51 5.41 15.23
CA ARG A 108 -0.46 4.64 15.92
C ARG A 108 -0.22 5.03 17.39
N ASP A 109 -0.74 6.17 17.85
CA ASP A 109 -0.47 6.66 19.21
C ASP A 109 -1.49 6.25 20.26
N ASP A 110 -2.69 5.86 19.85
CA ASP A 110 -3.77 5.44 20.76
C ASP A 110 -4.58 4.23 20.26
N GLY A 111 -4.31 3.74 19.06
CA GLY A 111 -5.08 2.69 18.42
C GLY A 111 -6.47 3.13 17.98
N LYS A 112 -6.68 4.44 17.82
CA LYS A 112 -7.93 5.06 17.38
C LYS A 112 -7.61 6.13 16.34
N THR A 113 -7.41 7.38 16.77
CA THR A 113 -7.28 8.53 15.87
C THR A 113 -6.06 9.41 16.13
N SER A 114 -5.28 9.11 17.17
CA SER A 114 -4.08 9.88 17.48
C SER A 114 -2.85 9.34 16.75
N GLY A 115 -2.04 10.27 16.25
CA GLY A 115 -0.81 9.97 15.53
C GLY A 115 -1.06 9.60 14.07
N GLU A 116 0.04 9.33 13.36
CA GLU A 116 -0.02 8.88 11.97
C GLU A 116 -0.65 7.49 11.85
N TYR A 117 -1.33 7.27 10.74
CA TYR A 117 -1.88 6.01 10.31
C TYR A 117 -0.95 5.36 9.28
N SER A 118 -1.12 4.06 9.08
CA SER A 118 -0.69 3.35 7.87
C SER A 118 -1.91 2.70 7.21
N PRO A 119 -2.85 3.49 6.66
CA PRO A 119 -4.14 2.97 6.23
C PRO A 119 -4.02 2.20 4.91
N ILE A 120 -5.02 1.37 4.63
CA ILE A 120 -5.18 0.74 3.31
C ILE A 120 -6.53 1.20 2.75
N PHE A 121 -6.49 2.01 1.69
CA PHE A 121 -7.67 2.40 0.91
C PHE A 121 -7.99 1.34 -0.15
N TYR A 122 -9.28 1.06 -0.36
CA TYR A 122 -9.74 0.08 -1.33
C TYR A 122 -11.08 0.47 -1.96
N ARG A 123 -11.32 -0.04 -3.17
CA ARG A 123 -12.54 0.15 -3.95
C ARG A 123 -13.67 -0.76 -3.44
N THR A 124 -14.75 -0.16 -2.92
CA THR A 124 -15.86 -0.91 -2.29
C THR A 124 -16.80 -1.58 -3.29
N ASP A 125 -16.78 -1.15 -4.54
CA ASP A 125 -17.47 -1.80 -5.66
C ASP A 125 -16.80 -3.12 -6.08
N ALA A 126 -15.51 -3.29 -5.79
CA ALA A 126 -14.75 -4.48 -6.16
C ALA A 126 -14.37 -5.37 -4.97
N LEU A 127 -14.11 -4.80 -3.80
CA LEU A 127 -13.51 -5.50 -2.65
C LEU A 127 -14.33 -5.33 -1.38
N ARG A 128 -14.39 -6.41 -0.60
CA ARG A 128 -14.86 -6.43 0.79
C ARG A 128 -13.71 -6.80 1.71
N ALA A 129 -13.44 -5.99 2.72
CA ALA A 129 -12.58 -6.39 3.84
C ALA A 129 -13.35 -7.39 4.72
N VAL A 130 -12.91 -8.65 4.75
CA VAL A 130 -13.52 -9.71 5.58
C VAL A 130 -12.77 -9.94 6.89
N TYR A 131 -11.61 -9.30 7.02
CA TYR A 131 -10.80 -9.22 8.23
C TYR A 131 -9.91 -7.99 8.14
N GLU A 132 -9.68 -7.34 9.26
CA GLU A 132 -8.71 -6.28 9.39
C GLU A 132 -8.06 -6.31 10.77
N GLU A 133 -6.81 -5.85 10.84
CA GLU A 133 -6.13 -5.57 12.10
C GLU A 133 -5.08 -4.49 11.92
N THR A 134 -4.78 -3.78 13.02
CA THR A 134 -3.57 -2.98 13.17
C THR A 134 -2.79 -3.50 14.37
N LYS A 135 -1.48 -3.69 14.20
CA LYS A 135 -0.58 -4.20 15.25
C LYS A 135 0.67 -3.34 15.36
N TRP A 136 1.13 -3.13 16.58
CA TRP A 136 2.34 -2.35 16.85
C TRP A 136 3.59 -3.19 16.55
N LEU A 137 4.58 -2.57 15.93
CA LEU A 137 5.86 -3.18 15.60
C LEU A 137 6.77 -3.16 16.84
N SER A 138 6.43 -4.00 17.81
CA SER A 138 7.06 -4.05 19.12
C SER A 138 7.02 -5.48 19.71
N PRO A 139 7.66 -5.71 20.88
CA PRO A 139 7.49 -6.96 21.63
C PRO A 139 6.04 -7.23 22.09
N THR A 140 5.15 -6.23 22.07
CA THR A 140 3.74 -6.34 22.48
C THR A 140 2.80 -5.84 21.38
N PRO A 141 2.67 -6.56 20.24
CA PRO A 141 1.96 -6.06 19.05
C PRO A 141 0.47 -5.77 19.25
N ASP A 142 -0.14 -6.35 20.28
CA ASP A 142 -1.56 -6.14 20.63
C ASP A 142 -1.80 -4.89 21.50
N GLN A 143 -0.74 -4.14 21.83
CA GLN A 143 -0.80 -2.96 22.70
C GLN A 143 -0.07 -1.78 22.06
N VAL A 144 -0.60 -0.57 22.30
CA VAL A 144 0.04 0.68 21.90
C VAL A 144 1.42 0.79 22.56
N SER A 145 2.48 0.62 21.78
CA SER A 145 3.84 0.49 22.34
C SER A 145 4.95 0.87 21.35
N PHE A 146 6.12 1.18 21.89
CA PHE A 146 7.36 1.36 21.13
C PHE A 146 8.09 0.02 21.00
N GLY A 147 8.78 -0.21 19.89
CA GLY A 147 9.63 -1.39 19.67
C GLY A 147 11.11 -1.02 19.64
N TRP A 148 11.97 -1.80 20.30
CA TRP A 148 13.44 -1.83 20.13
C TRP A 148 14.14 -0.48 19.83
N GLY A 149 13.91 0.53 20.67
CA GLY A 149 14.56 1.84 20.53
C GLY A 149 14.03 2.70 19.38
N ALA A 150 12.86 2.38 18.82
CA ALA A 150 12.20 3.18 17.80
C ALA A 150 11.97 4.62 18.28
N GLY A 151 12.17 5.58 17.38
CA GLY A 151 11.91 6.99 17.65
C GLY A 151 10.41 7.31 17.74
N SER A 152 9.57 6.43 17.19
CA SER A 152 8.11 6.57 17.16
C SER A 152 7.44 5.20 17.29
N ARG A 153 6.18 5.18 17.75
CA ARG A 153 5.37 3.96 17.66
C ARG A 153 5.14 3.66 16.19
N ARG A 154 5.35 2.43 15.76
CA ARG A 154 5.13 2.00 14.38
C ARG A 154 4.10 0.88 14.35
N VAL A 155 3.35 0.79 13.25
CA VAL A 155 2.29 -0.19 13.08
C VAL A 155 2.35 -0.86 11.71
N VAL A 156 1.78 -2.05 11.64
CA VAL A 156 1.31 -2.68 10.41
C VAL A 156 -0.20 -2.75 10.44
N THR A 157 -0.84 -2.27 9.38
CA THR A 157 -2.25 -2.50 9.10
C THR A 157 -2.36 -3.63 8.08
N LEU A 158 -3.25 -4.59 8.32
CA LEU A 158 -3.49 -5.72 7.44
C LEU A 158 -4.98 -5.89 7.21
N ALA A 159 -5.37 -6.21 5.98
CA ALA A 159 -6.71 -6.68 5.66
C ALA A 159 -6.67 -7.96 4.83
N VAL A 160 -7.65 -8.84 5.09
CA VAL A 160 -8.01 -9.89 4.14
C VAL A 160 -9.16 -9.35 3.29
N PHE A 161 -8.89 -9.19 2.00
CA PHE A 161 -9.89 -8.76 1.02
C PHE A 161 -10.51 -9.97 0.32
N GLU A 162 -11.80 -9.85 0.03
CA GLU A 162 -12.54 -10.75 -0.85
C GLU A 162 -13.05 -9.94 -2.05
N HIS A 163 -12.74 -10.40 -3.26
CA HIS A 163 -13.24 -9.80 -4.48
C HIS A 163 -14.70 -10.16 -4.70
N ALA A 164 -15.55 -9.14 -4.84
CA ALA A 164 -17.01 -9.30 -4.82
C ALA A 164 -17.53 -10.21 -5.94
N ALA A 165 -16.95 -10.13 -7.14
CA ALA A 165 -17.45 -10.88 -8.29
C ALA A 165 -16.92 -12.34 -8.34
N SER A 166 -15.67 -12.58 -7.92
CA SER A 166 -15.04 -13.90 -8.07
C SER A 166 -14.91 -14.68 -6.76
N GLY A 167 -15.14 -14.05 -5.61
CA GLY A 167 -14.92 -14.64 -4.29
C GLY A 167 -13.45 -14.91 -3.94
N LYS A 168 -12.49 -14.58 -4.83
CA LYS A 168 -11.05 -14.76 -4.57
C LYS A 168 -10.63 -13.86 -3.42
N ARG A 169 -9.77 -14.39 -2.55
CA ARG A 169 -9.25 -13.67 -1.38
C ARG A 169 -7.75 -13.44 -1.48
N PHE A 170 -7.30 -12.33 -0.93
CA PHE A 170 -5.88 -12.01 -0.76
C PHE A 170 -5.68 -11.16 0.49
N ILE A 171 -4.42 -11.07 0.92
CA ILE A 171 -4.01 -10.24 2.04
C ILE A 171 -3.31 -9.01 1.46
N HIS A 172 -3.67 -7.83 1.95
CA HIS A 172 -2.84 -6.63 1.82
C HIS A 172 -2.37 -6.22 3.21
N ALA A 173 -1.06 -6.05 3.38
CA ALA A 173 -0.46 -5.46 4.56
C ALA A 173 0.22 -4.14 4.18
N ASN A 174 0.18 -3.15 5.06
CA ASN A 174 0.79 -1.85 4.86
C ASN A 174 1.50 -1.40 6.14
N THR A 175 2.71 -0.88 6.01
CA THR A 175 3.54 -0.51 7.17
C THR A 175 4.35 0.77 6.90
N HIS A 176 4.73 1.45 7.97
CA HIS A 176 5.77 2.49 7.94
C HIS A 176 6.79 2.16 9.03
N LEU A 177 7.99 1.72 8.64
CA LEU A 177 9.03 1.30 9.58
C LEU A 177 9.78 2.48 10.19
N ASP A 178 10.48 2.21 11.30
CA ASP A 178 11.16 3.27 12.05
C ASP A 178 12.36 3.87 11.31
N ASN A 179 12.47 5.18 11.33
CA ASN A 179 13.55 5.93 10.71
C ASN A 179 14.82 6.03 11.59
N VAL A 180 14.72 5.75 12.90
CA VAL A 180 15.83 5.94 13.85
C VAL A 180 16.59 4.64 14.12
N SER A 181 15.88 3.57 14.50
CA SER A 181 16.47 2.32 14.99
C SER A 181 16.47 1.23 13.94
N SER A 182 17.67 0.84 13.50
CA SER A 182 17.91 -0.32 12.64
C SER A 182 17.36 -1.61 13.26
N GLN A 183 17.50 -1.79 14.57
CA GLN A 183 16.94 -2.95 15.28
C GLN A 183 15.41 -2.95 15.22
N ALA A 184 14.78 -1.80 15.44
CA ALA A 184 13.32 -1.69 15.38
C ALA A 184 12.78 -2.01 13.98
N ARG A 185 13.51 -1.62 12.91
CA ARG A 185 13.15 -2.01 11.54
C ARG A 185 13.23 -3.52 11.33
N SER A 186 14.36 -4.15 11.67
CA SER A 186 14.53 -5.60 11.49
C SER A 186 13.54 -6.42 12.31
N GLU A 187 13.33 -6.09 13.59
CA GLU A 187 12.37 -6.81 14.43
C GLU A 187 10.91 -6.50 14.02
N GLY A 188 10.64 -5.27 13.58
CA GLY A 188 9.34 -4.88 13.02
C GLY A 188 8.97 -5.71 11.80
N ILE A 189 9.92 -5.99 10.90
CA ILE A 189 9.70 -6.92 9.77
C ILE A 189 9.28 -8.31 10.25
N LYS A 190 9.89 -8.84 11.32
CA LYS A 190 9.49 -10.14 11.87
C LYS A 190 8.06 -10.10 12.40
N VAL A 191 7.66 -9.01 13.06
CA VAL A 191 6.27 -8.80 13.48
C VAL A 191 5.35 -8.80 12.25
N VAL A 192 5.65 -8.01 11.22
CA VAL A 192 4.87 -7.95 9.96
C VAL A 192 4.67 -9.36 9.36
N VAL A 193 5.75 -10.12 9.19
CA VAL A 193 5.70 -11.47 8.62
C VAL A 193 4.84 -12.40 9.50
N SER A 194 5.01 -12.33 10.83
CA SER A 194 4.21 -13.14 11.75
C SER A 194 2.71 -12.84 11.66
N ARG A 195 2.32 -11.57 11.45
CA ARG A 195 0.92 -11.17 11.31
C ARG A 195 0.31 -11.66 10.00
N ILE A 196 1.07 -11.54 8.90
CA ILE A 196 0.68 -12.08 7.60
C ILE A 196 0.46 -13.60 7.70
N GLN A 197 1.40 -14.33 8.31
CA GLN A 197 1.29 -15.78 8.48
C GLN A 197 0.11 -16.16 9.37
N ALA A 198 -0.16 -15.42 10.45
CA ALA A 198 -1.33 -15.65 11.29
C ALA A 198 -2.64 -15.47 10.51
N ALA A 199 -2.72 -14.44 9.65
CA ALA A 199 -3.86 -14.26 8.76
C ALA A 199 -3.99 -15.42 7.75
N GLN A 200 -2.89 -15.91 7.18
CA GLN A 200 -2.92 -17.08 6.31
C GLN A 200 -3.34 -18.36 7.05
N SER A 201 -2.88 -18.58 8.28
CA SER A 201 -3.33 -19.72 9.09
C SER A 201 -4.84 -19.70 9.33
N ARG A 202 -5.44 -18.50 9.44
CA ARG A 202 -6.88 -18.33 9.68
C ARG A 202 -7.72 -18.37 8.41
N TYR A 203 -7.25 -17.79 7.30
CA TYR A 203 -8.03 -17.56 6.09
C TYR A 203 -7.56 -18.37 4.87
N GLY A 204 -6.53 -19.20 5.02
CA GLY A 204 -5.97 -20.06 3.98
C GLY A 204 -4.66 -19.53 3.39
N PRO A 205 -4.04 -20.28 2.46
CA PRO A 205 -2.75 -19.92 1.84
C PRO A 205 -2.91 -18.79 0.79
N LEU A 206 -3.44 -17.66 1.23
CA LEU A 206 -3.77 -16.51 0.40
C LEU A 206 -2.52 -15.84 -0.15
N GLY A 207 -2.63 -15.28 -1.37
CA GLY A 207 -1.62 -14.35 -1.87
C GLY A 207 -1.54 -13.10 -0.99
N VAL A 208 -0.34 -12.53 -0.86
CA VAL A 208 -0.01 -11.40 -0.01
C VAL A 208 0.63 -10.30 -0.84
N ALA A 209 0.13 -9.08 -0.70
CA ALA A 209 0.85 -7.85 -1.03
C ALA A 209 1.24 -7.12 0.27
N LEU A 210 2.50 -6.75 0.41
CA LEU A 210 2.99 -5.90 1.49
C LEU A 210 3.53 -4.59 0.90
N THR A 211 2.91 -3.49 1.28
CA THR A 211 3.30 -2.13 0.91
C THR A 211 3.93 -1.40 2.08
N GLY A 212 4.72 -0.37 1.81
CA GLY A 212 5.14 0.52 2.87
C GLY A 212 6.33 1.38 2.53
N ASP A 213 6.58 2.33 3.43
CA ASP A 213 7.86 2.99 3.60
C ASP A 213 8.67 2.19 4.63
N PHE A 214 9.81 1.66 4.19
CA PHE A 214 10.64 0.77 4.99
C PHE A 214 11.76 1.52 5.71
N ASN A 215 11.99 2.82 5.44
CA ASN A 215 13.13 3.56 5.96
C ASN A 215 14.48 2.81 5.82
N SER A 216 14.59 1.99 4.79
CA SER A 216 15.70 1.08 4.53
C SER A 216 15.83 0.88 3.04
N ASP A 217 16.96 1.24 2.47
CA ASP A 217 17.23 1.02 1.05
C ASP A 217 17.42 -0.50 0.74
N PRO A 218 17.60 -0.90 -0.55
CA PRO A 218 17.80 -2.31 -0.91
C PRO A 218 19.03 -3.00 -0.29
N ASN A 219 20.01 -2.22 0.17
CA ASN A 219 21.18 -2.65 0.93
C ASN A 219 21.02 -2.37 2.44
N GLY A 220 19.84 -1.97 2.91
CA GLY A 220 19.55 -1.67 4.30
C GLY A 220 19.13 -2.90 5.12
N ASP A 221 18.94 -2.69 6.43
CA ASP A 221 18.60 -3.74 7.39
C ASP A 221 17.22 -4.38 7.14
N ALA A 222 16.16 -3.58 7.06
CA ALA A 222 14.78 -4.07 6.92
C ALA A 222 14.60 -4.84 5.61
N TYR A 223 15.13 -4.29 4.52
CA TYR A 223 15.07 -4.92 3.20
C TYR A 223 15.75 -6.28 3.19
N ARG A 224 16.99 -6.37 3.71
CA ARG A 224 17.72 -7.64 3.81
C ARG A 224 17.02 -8.60 4.76
N THR A 225 16.47 -8.11 5.87
CA THR A 225 15.75 -8.94 6.85
C THR A 225 14.55 -9.62 6.18
N LEU A 226 13.73 -8.86 5.42
CA LEU A 226 12.59 -9.43 4.70
C LEU A 226 13.05 -10.36 3.57
N SER A 227 14.04 -9.94 2.77
CA SER A 227 14.59 -10.76 1.68
C SER A 227 15.10 -12.11 2.16
N ALA A 228 15.81 -12.13 3.29
CA ALA A 228 16.40 -13.33 3.87
C ALA A 228 15.36 -14.34 4.34
N THR A 229 14.11 -13.94 4.58
CA THR A 229 13.04 -14.89 4.88
C THR A 229 12.70 -15.80 3.69
N GLY A 230 13.01 -15.37 2.46
CA GLY A 230 12.56 -16.04 1.23
C GLY A 230 11.04 -16.03 1.01
N PHE A 231 10.26 -15.45 1.93
CA PHE A 231 8.81 -15.54 1.94
C PHE A 231 8.14 -14.64 0.91
N LEU A 232 8.57 -13.37 0.82
CA LEU A 232 8.08 -12.39 -0.15
C LEU A 232 9.18 -12.01 -1.15
N GLY A 233 8.79 -11.66 -2.37
CA GLY A 233 9.64 -11.12 -3.42
C GLY A 233 9.29 -9.68 -3.69
N GLU A 234 10.30 -8.82 -3.77
CA GLU A 234 10.09 -7.41 -4.07
C GLU A 234 9.70 -7.23 -5.53
N LEU A 235 8.69 -6.39 -5.78
CA LEU A 235 8.03 -6.26 -7.08
C LEU A 235 8.96 -5.80 -8.19
N TYR A 236 9.87 -4.84 -7.96
CA TYR A 236 10.85 -4.43 -8.97
C TYR A 236 11.72 -5.61 -9.41
N ASN A 237 12.17 -6.45 -8.49
CA ASN A 237 12.97 -7.64 -8.80
C ASN A 237 12.16 -8.76 -9.46
N LEU A 238 10.88 -8.88 -9.14
CA LEU A 238 9.97 -9.83 -9.81
C LEU A 238 9.60 -9.38 -11.23
N ALA A 239 9.58 -8.06 -11.49
CA ALA A 239 9.33 -7.49 -12.81
C ALA A 239 10.53 -7.68 -13.75
N THR A 240 10.27 -8.14 -14.98
CA THR A 240 11.27 -8.13 -16.05
C THR A 240 11.57 -6.68 -16.49
N PRO A 241 12.70 -6.42 -17.19
CA PRO A 241 13.01 -5.06 -17.67
C PRO A 241 11.86 -4.41 -18.46
N ASP A 242 11.17 -5.15 -19.32
CA ASP A 242 10.05 -4.63 -20.14
C ASP A 242 8.78 -4.36 -19.32
N GLN A 243 8.67 -4.92 -18.12
CA GLN A 243 7.56 -4.66 -17.18
C GLN A 243 7.83 -3.45 -16.28
N ARG A 244 9.06 -2.93 -16.27
CA ARG A 244 9.44 -1.74 -15.50
C ARG A 244 9.21 -0.51 -16.36
N ALA A 245 8.35 0.38 -15.90
CA ALA A 245 7.97 1.57 -16.63
C ALA A 245 8.35 2.85 -15.89
N GLY A 246 8.34 3.95 -16.65
CA GLY A 246 8.77 5.26 -16.17
C GLY A 246 10.30 5.38 -16.09
N THR A 247 10.75 6.57 -15.72
CA THR A 247 12.19 6.90 -15.63
C THR A 247 12.68 7.07 -14.19
N ASN A 248 11.76 7.15 -13.22
CA ASN A 248 12.10 7.34 -11.82
C ASN A 248 12.67 6.04 -11.21
N GLN A 249 13.72 6.17 -10.41
CA GLN A 249 14.37 5.04 -9.73
C GLN A 249 14.36 5.17 -8.20
N LEU A 250 14.18 6.38 -7.69
CA LEU A 250 14.21 6.72 -6.27
C LEU A 250 12.81 7.08 -5.81
N THR A 251 12.43 6.67 -4.60
CA THR A 251 11.10 6.90 -4.05
C THR A 251 11.09 8.08 -3.10
N TYR A 252 12.05 8.17 -2.18
CA TYR A 252 12.25 9.35 -1.35
C TYR A 252 13.09 10.40 -2.10
N THR A 253 12.63 11.66 -2.07
CA THR A 253 13.23 12.78 -2.81
C THR A 253 13.37 14.05 -2.01
N THR A 254 12.99 14.06 -0.73
CA THR A 254 12.70 15.30 0.02
C THR A 254 11.75 16.23 -0.79
N PHE A 255 11.62 17.48 -0.37
CA PHE A 255 10.94 18.55 -1.10
C PHE A 255 11.91 19.35 -2.00
N ASP A 256 13.00 18.72 -2.45
CA ASP A 256 14.06 19.34 -3.25
C ASP A 256 14.54 18.38 -4.36
N THR A 257 14.22 18.72 -5.61
CA THR A 257 14.58 17.90 -6.78
C THR A 257 16.08 17.88 -7.10
N SER A 258 16.89 18.72 -6.45
CA SER A 258 18.34 18.76 -6.65
C SER A 258 19.10 17.79 -5.75
N GLN A 259 18.48 17.29 -4.69
CA GLN A 259 19.12 16.40 -3.73
C GLN A 259 19.07 14.94 -4.17
N GLN A 260 20.04 14.16 -3.71
CA GLN A 260 20.05 12.73 -3.93
C GLN A 260 19.00 12.06 -3.04
N GLY A 261 18.10 11.31 -3.67
CA GLY A 261 17.08 10.52 -3.01
C GLY A 261 17.52 9.09 -2.68
N SER A 262 16.59 8.29 -2.18
CA SER A 262 16.78 6.87 -1.93
C SER A 262 15.54 6.08 -2.36
N ARG A 263 15.67 4.77 -2.58
CA ARG A 263 14.54 3.87 -2.80
C ARG A 263 14.24 3.16 -1.49
N ILE A 264 13.23 3.62 -0.76
CA ILE A 264 12.85 3.09 0.56
C ILE A 264 11.38 2.68 0.64
N ASP A 265 10.61 2.92 -0.43
CA ASP A 265 9.21 2.51 -0.55
C ASP A 265 9.10 1.30 -1.47
N PHE A 266 8.40 0.26 -1.03
CA PHE A 266 8.38 -1.01 -1.73
C PHE A 266 6.99 -1.63 -1.79
N VAL A 267 6.80 -2.46 -2.84
CA VAL A 267 5.73 -3.44 -2.93
C VAL A 267 6.37 -4.82 -2.92
N TRP A 268 5.97 -5.67 -1.98
CA TRP A 268 6.42 -7.05 -1.85
C TRP A 268 5.25 -8.00 -2.10
N LEU A 269 5.51 -9.10 -2.80
CA LEU A 269 4.50 -10.08 -3.18
C LEU A 269 4.89 -11.48 -2.74
N GLY A 270 3.91 -12.29 -2.34
CA GLY A 270 4.16 -13.70 -2.06
C GLY A 270 2.91 -14.46 -1.62
N PRO A 271 3.07 -15.65 -1.02
CA PRO A 271 4.33 -16.35 -0.81
C PRO A 271 5.05 -16.67 -2.13
N LYS A 272 6.38 -16.50 -2.19
CA LYS A 272 7.16 -16.71 -3.43
C LYS A 272 7.01 -18.13 -3.99
N ASP A 273 7.16 -19.13 -3.14
CA ASP A 273 7.15 -20.54 -3.57
C ASP A 273 5.78 -21.01 -4.07
N ALA A 274 4.72 -20.27 -3.76
CA ALA A 274 3.36 -20.56 -4.21
C ALA A 274 3.00 -19.91 -5.55
N ASN A 275 3.89 -19.07 -6.12
CA ASN A 275 3.68 -18.36 -7.38
C ASN A 275 2.29 -17.69 -7.49
N LYS A 276 1.85 -17.03 -6.41
CA LYS A 276 0.49 -16.45 -6.33
C LYS A 276 0.27 -15.24 -7.22
N PHE A 277 1.33 -14.65 -7.78
CA PHE A 277 1.22 -13.45 -8.59
C PHE A 277 1.97 -13.58 -9.91
N SER A 278 1.35 -13.07 -10.98
CA SER A 278 2.04 -12.71 -12.22
C SER A 278 2.15 -11.19 -12.28
N VAL A 279 3.35 -10.66 -12.56
CA VAL A 279 3.59 -9.22 -12.67
C VAL A 279 3.30 -8.75 -14.10
N GLN A 280 2.59 -7.64 -14.25
CA GLN A 280 2.37 -6.97 -15.53
C GLN A 280 3.12 -5.64 -15.60
N ARG A 281 3.17 -4.89 -14.50
CA ARG A 281 3.82 -3.58 -14.44
C ARG A 281 4.41 -3.31 -13.06
N TYR A 282 5.59 -2.69 -13.05
CA TYR A 282 6.15 -1.94 -11.93
C TYR A 282 6.44 -0.52 -12.40
N GLU A 283 6.07 0.49 -11.61
CA GLU A 283 6.37 1.89 -11.92
C GLU A 283 6.54 2.73 -10.66
N ILE A 284 7.52 3.64 -10.68
CA ILE A 284 7.61 4.74 -9.71
C ILE A 284 7.07 6.01 -10.38
N LEU A 285 5.92 6.49 -9.90
CA LEU A 285 5.27 7.68 -10.44
C LEU A 285 5.98 8.97 -10.02
N SER A 286 5.74 10.07 -10.74
CA SER A 286 6.21 11.39 -10.31
C SER A 286 5.39 11.89 -9.12
N ASN A 287 6.07 12.47 -8.13
CA ASN A 287 5.48 13.28 -7.07
C ASN A 287 5.49 14.78 -7.38
N ASN A 288 5.99 15.17 -8.56
CA ASN A 288 5.87 16.53 -9.06
C ASN A 288 4.60 16.66 -9.90
N VAL A 289 3.68 17.52 -9.45
CA VAL A 289 2.44 17.90 -10.14
C VAL A 289 2.51 19.40 -10.40
N ASP A 290 2.57 19.78 -11.68
CA ASP A 290 2.58 21.18 -12.12
C ASP A 290 3.64 22.06 -11.43
N GLY A 291 4.81 21.47 -11.14
CA GLY A 291 5.93 22.16 -10.48
C GLY A 291 5.91 22.07 -8.96
N MET A 292 4.87 21.50 -8.35
CA MET A 292 4.79 21.25 -6.91
C MET A 292 5.14 19.80 -6.59
N LEU A 293 6.04 19.59 -5.62
CA LEU A 293 6.21 18.30 -4.96
C LEU A 293 5.06 18.09 -3.97
N ILE A 294 4.17 17.15 -4.27
CA ILE A 294 2.95 16.87 -3.48
C ILE A 294 3.23 16.02 -2.24
N SER A 295 4.42 15.41 -2.19
CA SER A 295 5.00 14.64 -1.10
C SER A 295 6.51 14.62 -1.31
N ASP A 296 7.29 14.38 -0.26
CA ASP A 296 8.71 14.06 -0.31
C ASP A 296 8.97 12.63 -0.81
N HIS A 297 7.93 11.83 -1.02
CA HIS A 297 8.01 10.51 -1.63
C HIS A 297 7.29 10.46 -2.97
N ARG A 298 7.67 9.46 -3.78
CA ARG A 298 7.03 9.07 -5.04
C ARG A 298 6.16 7.82 -4.83
N PRO A 299 4.93 7.78 -5.39
CA PRO A 299 4.13 6.56 -5.36
C PRO A 299 4.80 5.42 -6.13
N VAL A 300 4.73 4.22 -5.60
CA VAL A 300 5.13 2.99 -6.31
C VAL A 300 3.87 2.20 -6.65
N VAL A 301 3.74 1.82 -7.92
CA VAL A 301 2.57 1.14 -8.48
C VAL A 301 2.98 -0.22 -9.03
N GLY A 302 2.21 -1.24 -8.67
CA GLY A 302 2.27 -2.57 -9.24
C GLY A 302 0.94 -2.99 -9.85
N ASP A 303 0.96 -3.33 -11.14
CA ASP A 303 -0.15 -4.05 -11.76
C ASP A 303 0.22 -5.54 -11.80
N VAL A 304 -0.59 -6.35 -11.12
CA VAL A 304 -0.36 -7.78 -10.96
C VAL A 304 -1.65 -8.56 -11.13
N THR A 305 -1.52 -9.85 -11.44
CA THR A 305 -2.63 -10.77 -11.50
C THR A 305 -2.44 -11.80 -10.40
N LEU A 306 -3.38 -11.82 -9.44
CA LEU A 306 -3.49 -12.88 -8.45
C LEU A 306 -3.94 -14.16 -9.12
N LEU A 307 -3.08 -15.17 -9.10
CA LEU A 307 -3.31 -16.49 -9.64
C LEU A 307 -4.07 -17.36 -8.62
N SER A 308 -4.64 -18.47 -9.09
CA SER A 308 -5.37 -19.46 -8.27
C SER A 308 -4.50 -20.08 -7.17
#